data_AF-A0A924S5X7-F1
#
_entry.id   AF-A0A924S5X7-F1
#
_cell.length_a   1.000
_cell.length_b   1.000
_cell.length_c   1.000
_cell.angle_alpha   90.00
_cell.angle_beta   90.00
_cell.angle_gamma   90.00
#
_symmetry.space_group_name_H-M   'P 1'
#
loop_
_entity.id
_entity.type
_entity.pdbx_description
1 polymer ?
#
loop_
_entity_poly.entity_id
_entity_poly.type
_entity_poly.pdbx_seq_one_letter_code
_entity_poly.pdbx_strand_id
1 'polypeptide(L)'
;ACQTSIRALNAAVEGARAGEQGRGLADVASEVRTLAQRSAQAAKEIKALIGTSADKVEIGSKLVQDAGSTMDEIVASVQRVTDIIGEISAAALEQSQGIGEVNEAVTRLDQMTQQNAALVEESAAAAESLKDQAHRMTTVVANYRLDATSDFGGFAAPAAHAPVAAKAIAKAAGYKPATTGARSAVARPVAAKTGAAKTPAARPTAPKASAPKSAPAPVSASPAPAPAASGASDDWESF
;
A
#
# COMPACT_ATOMS: atom_id res chain seq x y z
N ALA A 1 -27.59 56.86 -29.33
CA ALA A 1 -26.78 58.09 -29.23
C ALA A 1 -26.54 58.77 -30.60
N CYS A 2 -26.02 58.08 -31.62
CA CYS A 2 -25.76 58.67 -32.95
C CYS A 2 -27.04 59.26 -33.60
N GLN A 3 -28.13 58.52 -33.59
CA GLN A 3 -29.42 58.98 -34.14
C GLN A 3 -29.98 60.22 -33.41
N THR A 4 -29.75 60.31 -32.09
CA THR A 4 -30.11 61.48 -31.27
C THR A 4 -29.26 62.69 -31.64
N SER A 5 -27.95 62.50 -31.85
CA SER A 5 -27.05 63.57 -32.32
C SER A 5 -27.41 64.06 -33.73
N ILE A 6 -27.91 63.18 -34.61
CA ILE A 6 -28.33 63.56 -35.96
C ILE A 6 -29.63 64.36 -35.92
N ARG A 7 -30.62 63.96 -35.10
CA ARG A 7 -31.85 64.73 -34.90
C ARG A 7 -31.59 66.10 -34.27
N ALA A 8 -30.69 66.18 -33.30
CA ALA A 8 -30.26 67.44 -32.69
C ALA A 8 -29.56 68.37 -33.70
N LEU A 9 -28.75 67.83 -34.61
CA LEU A 9 -28.14 68.62 -35.67
C LEU A 9 -29.19 69.21 -36.63
N ASN A 10 -30.16 68.41 -37.05
CA ASN A 10 -31.25 68.89 -37.92
C ASN A 10 -32.07 70.01 -37.24
N ALA A 11 -32.38 69.84 -35.95
CA ALA A 11 -33.08 70.86 -35.16
C ALA A 11 -32.25 72.15 -35.00
N ALA A 12 -30.93 72.06 -34.85
CA ALA A 12 -30.04 73.23 -34.80
C ALA A 12 -30.02 73.99 -36.14
N VAL A 13 -30.03 73.27 -37.26
CA VAL A 13 -30.07 73.87 -38.61
C VAL A 13 -31.42 74.56 -38.87
N GLU A 14 -32.53 73.92 -38.47
CA GLU A 14 -33.87 74.51 -38.57
C GLU A 14 -34.03 75.73 -37.64
N GLY A 15 -33.48 75.67 -36.42
CA GLY A 15 -33.43 76.80 -35.48
C GLY A 15 -32.64 78.00 -36.03
N ALA A 16 -31.50 77.76 -36.68
CA ALA A 16 -30.74 78.83 -37.35
C ALA A 16 -31.49 79.44 -38.54
N ARG A 17 -32.28 78.64 -39.26
CA ARG A 17 -33.09 79.09 -40.41
C ARG A 17 -34.29 79.94 -39.99
N ALA A 18 -34.82 79.75 -38.78
CA ALA A 18 -35.92 80.52 -38.22
C ALA A 18 -35.50 81.88 -37.60
N GLY A 19 -34.21 82.23 -37.61
CA GLY A 19 -33.70 83.50 -37.07
C GLY A 19 -33.86 83.62 -35.56
N GLU A 20 -34.24 84.81 -35.07
CA GLU A 20 -34.41 85.09 -33.62
C GLU A 20 -35.44 84.17 -32.94
N GLN A 21 -36.48 83.73 -33.66
CA GLN A 21 -37.52 82.84 -33.12
C GLN A 21 -37.00 81.41 -32.86
N GLY A 22 -35.94 80.99 -33.55
CA GLY A 22 -35.35 79.66 -33.42
C GLY A 22 -34.17 79.56 -32.44
N ARG A 23 -33.81 80.67 -31.78
CA ARG A 23 -32.60 80.76 -30.94
C ARG A 23 -32.64 79.81 -29.74
N GLY A 24 -33.80 79.66 -29.10
CA GLY A 24 -33.99 78.71 -28.00
C GLY A 24 -33.95 77.24 -28.45
N LEU A 25 -34.48 76.93 -29.64
CA LEU A 25 -34.40 75.58 -30.22
C LEU A 25 -32.95 75.19 -30.57
N ALA A 26 -32.17 76.15 -31.06
CA ALA A 26 -30.75 75.95 -31.36
C ALA A 26 -29.91 75.67 -30.10
N ASP A 27 -30.21 76.33 -28.98
CA ASP A 27 -29.51 76.12 -27.70
C ASP A 27 -29.82 74.73 -27.11
N VAL A 28 -31.11 74.37 -27.05
CA VAL A 28 -31.54 73.02 -26.62
C VAL A 28 -30.94 71.93 -27.52
N ALA A 29 -30.86 72.16 -28.83
CA ALA A 29 -30.23 71.23 -29.75
C ALA A 29 -28.72 71.05 -29.49
N SER A 30 -28.01 72.11 -29.09
CA SER A 30 -26.60 72.06 -28.69
C SER A 30 -26.40 71.27 -27.39
N GLU A 31 -27.25 71.49 -26.38
CA GLU A 31 -27.23 70.73 -25.14
C GLU A 31 -27.53 69.24 -25.35
N VAL A 32 -28.55 68.92 -26.15
CA VAL A 32 -28.91 67.54 -26.50
C VAL A 32 -27.78 66.84 -27.26
N ARG A 33 -27.08 67.55 -28.16
CA ARG A 33 -25.91 67.01 -28.86
C ARG A 33 -24.77 66.71 -27.89
N THR A 34 -24.47 67.63 -26.98
CA THR A 34 -23.43 67.46 -25.95
C THR A 34 -23.75 66.28 -25.02
N LEU A 35 -25.02 66.12 -24.61
CA LEU A 35 -25.48 64.98 -23.81
C LEU A 35 -25.37 63.67 -24.58
N ALA A 36 -25.74 63.66 -25.87
CA ALA A 36 -25.62 62.49 -26.73
C ALA A 36 -24.15 62.06 -26.93
N GLN A 37 -23.23 63.02 -27.06
CA GLN A 37 -21.79 62.77 -27.15
C GLN A 37 -21.23 62.19 -25.85
N ARG A 38 -21.57 62.78 -24.69
CA ARG A 38 -21.20 62.24 -23.37
C ARG A 38 -21.75 60.82 -23.15
N SER A 39 -23.00 60.57 -23.53
CA SER A 39 -23.62 59.25 -23.44
C SER A 39 -22.93 58.22 -24.35
N ALA A 40 -22.53 58.63 -25.56
CA ALA A 40 -21.79 57.76 -26.48
C ALA A 40 -20.40 57.41 -25.94
N GLN A 41 -19.72 58.37 -25.29
CA GLN A 41 -18.42 58.15 -24.67
C GLN A 41 -18.54 57.18 -23.48
N ALA A 42 -19.48 57.43 -22.56
CA ALA A 42 -19.74 56.52 -21.43
C ALA A 42 -20.11 55.10 -21.89
N ALA A 43 -20.92 54.97 -22.96
CA ALA A 43 -21.26 53.66 -23.52
C ALA A 43 -20.03 52.92 -24.10
N LYS A 44 -19.07 53.63 -24.69
CA LYS A 44 -17.81 53.03 -25.17
C LYS A 44 -16.94 52.56 -24.01
N GLU A 45 -16.84 53.36 -22.95
CA GLU A 45 -16.10 53.00 -21.73
C GLU A 45 -16.70 51.77 -21.04
N ILE A 46 -18.03 51.72 -20.92
CA ILE A 46 -18.74 50.53 -20.41
C ILE A 46 -18.46 49.32 -21.29
N LYS A 47 -18.51 49.46 -22.63
CA LYS A 47 -18.20 48.36 -23.55
C LYS A 47 -16.76 47.86 -23.36
N ALA A 48 -15.80 48.76 -23.17
CA ALA A 48 -14.41 48.38 -22.91
C ALA A 48 -14.25 47.66 -21.57
N LEU A 49 -14.89 48.14 -20.50
CA LEU A 49 -14.90 47.49 -19.18
C LEU A 49 -15.54 46.10 -19.22
N ILE A 50 -16.64 45.93 -19.97
CA ILE A 50 -17.28 44.64 -20.18
C ILE A 50 -16.34 43.69 -20.93
N GLY A 51 -15.67 44.16 -21.98
CA GLY A 51 -14.67 43.37 -22.70
C GLY A 51 -13.56 42.85 -21.78
N THR A 52 -12.93 43.76 -21.03
CA THR A 52 -11.90 43.39 -20.05
C THR A 52 -12.43 42.42 -18.97
N SER A 53 -13.68 42.58 -18.55
CA SER A 53 -14.29 41.69 -17.55
C SER A 53 -14.56 40.31 -18.14
N ALA A 54 -15.02 40.22 -19.39
CA ALA A 54 -15.21 38.97 -20.10
C ALA A 54 -13.88 38.22 -20.28
N ASP A 55 -12.81 38.92 -20.68
CA ASP A 55 -11.47 38.33 -20.81
C ASP A 55 -10.96 37.77 -19.48
N LYS A 56 -11.16 38.51 -18.38
CA LYS A 56 -10.80 38.05 -17.03
C LYS A 56 -11.61 36.83 -16.60
N VAL A 57 -12.89 36.78 -16.92
CA VAL A 57 -13.74 35.61 -16.64
C VAL A 57 -13.29 34.40 -17.45
N GLU A 58 -12.92 34.58 -18.72
CA GLU A 58 -12.40 33.48 -19.54
C GLU A 58 -11.08 32.92 -18.99
N ILE A 59 -10.14 33.80 -18.62
CA ILE A 59 -8.88 33.39 -17.98
C ILE A 59 -9.15 32.69 -16.64
N GLY A 60 -10.04 33.25 -15.82
CA GLY A 60 -10.43 32.65 -14.54
C GLY A 60 -11.05 31.27 -14.71
N SER A 61 -11.92 31.10 -15.73
CA SER A 61 -12.53 29.81 -16.04
C SER A 61 -11.49 28.77 -16.44
N LYS A 62 -10.49 29.12 -17.24
CA LYS A 62 -9.39 28.21 -17.61
C LYS A 62 -8.58 27.81 -16.37
N LEU A 63 -8.24 28.77 -15.50
CA LEU A 63 -7.49 28.46 -14.29
C LEU A 63 -8.26 27.54 -13.33
N VAL A 64 -9.57 27.74 -13.19
CA VAL A 64 -10.42 26.85 -12.39
C VAL A 64 -10.52 25.47 -13.02
N GLN A 65 -10.58 25.37 -14.34
CA GLN A 65 -10.57 24.09 -15.04
C GLN A 65 -9.25 23.32 -14.80
N ASP A 66 -8.12 24.01 -14.91
CA ASP A 66 -6.79 23.43 -14.62
C ASP A 66 -6.69 22.99 -13.15
N ALA A 67 -7.16 23.84 -12.22
CA ALA A 67 -7.24 23.49 -10.81
C ALA A 67 -8.13 22.26 -10.57
N GLY A 68 -9.26 22.16 -11.27
CA GLY A 68 -10.15 20.99 -11.25
C GLY A 68 -9.42 19.72 -11.68
N SER A 69 -8.70 19.76 -12.80
CA SER A 69 -7.90 18.62 -13.29
C SER A 69 -6.83 18.19 -12.28
N THR A 70 -6.15 19.14 -11.63
CA THR A 70 -5.14 18.80 -10.60
C THR A 70 -5.76 18.19 -9.35
N MET A 71 -6.98 18.60 -8.98
CA MET A 71 -7.72 17.98 -7.88
C MET A 71 -8.15 16.55 -8.22
N ASP A 72 -8.57 16.28 -9.46
CA ASP A 72 -8.87 14.92 -9.91
C ASP A 72 -7.63 14.01 -9.85
N GLU A 73 -6.45 14.52 -10.22
CA GLU A 73 -5.17 13.80 -10.08
C GLU A 73 -4.81 13.51 -8.62
N ILE A 74 -5.11 14.45 -7.71
CA ILE A 74 -4.93 14.25 -6.26
C ILE A 74 -5.86 13.14 -5.77
N VAL A 75 -7.15 13.17 -6.13
CA VAL A 75 -8.11 12.12 -5.74
C VAL A 75 -7.67 10.75 -6.24
N ALA A 76 -7.25 10.65 -7.51
CA ALA A 76 -6.72 9.40 -8.07
C ALA A 76 -5.45 8.91 -7.35
N SER A 77 -4.59 9.84 -6.92
CA SER A 77 -3.38 9.51 -6.16
C SER A 77 -3.70 9.03 -4.75
N VAL A 78 -4.67 9.64 -4.08
CA VAL A 78 -5.16 9.19 -2.77
C VAL A 78 -5.77 7.80 -2.86
N GLN A 79 -6.59 7.51 -3.88
CA GLN A 79 -7.14 6.18 -4.11
C GLN A 79 -6.05 5.12 -4.24
N ARG A 80 -5.01 5.37 -5.06
CA ARG A 80 -3.87 4.45 -5.18
C ARG A 80 -3.15 4.21 -3.84
N VAL A 81 -3.00 5.24 -3.02
CA VAL A 81 -2.41 5.08 -1.68
C VAL A 81 -3.30 4.23 -0.78
N THR A 82 -4.63 4.40 -0.84
CA THR A 82 -5.58 3.57 -0.12
C THR A 82 -5.49 2.10 -0.54
N ASP A 83 -5.39 1.82 -1.84
CA ASP A 83 -5.22 0.46 -2.35
C ASP A 83 -3.92 -0.18 -1.82
N ILE A 84 -2.80 0.57 -1.88
CA ILE A 84 -1.52 0.12 -1.33
C ILE A 84 -1.62 -0.17 0.18
N ILE A 85 -2.32 0.66 0.95
CA ILE A 85 -2.54 0.41 2.39
C ILE A 85 -3.37 -0.86 2.60
N GLY A 86 -4.35 -1.12 1.72
CA GLY A 86 -5.12 -2.36 1.71
C GLY A 86 -4.24 -3.59 1.48
N GLU A 87 -3.37 -3.53 0.46
CA GLU A 87 -2.40 -4.59 0.16
C GLU A 87 -1.38 -4.81 1.30
N ILE A 88 -0.84 -3.72 1.88
CA ILE A 88 0.08 -3.80 3.03
C ILE A 88 -0.61 -4.45 4.22
N SER A 89 -1.87 -4.12 4.48
CA SER A 89 -2.63 -4.68 5.59
C SER A 89 -2.88 -6.17 5.40
N ALA A 90 -3.23 -6.59 4.17
CA ALA A 90 -3.37 -8.00 3.83
C ALA A 90 -2.05 -8.76 3.97
N ALA A 91 -0.94 -8.21 3.43
CA ALA A 91 0.38 -8.80 3.56
C ALA A 91 0.86 -8.88 5.01
N ALA A 92 0.54 -7.87 5.84
CA ALA A 92 0.87 -7.87 7.26
C ALA A 92 0.10 -8.96 8.03
N LEU A 93 -1.17 -9.21 7.68
CA LEU A 93 -1.95 -10.32 8.25
C LEU A 93 -1.36 -11.68 7.86
N GLU A 94 -1.02 -11.88 6.59
CA GLU A 94 -0.38 -13.11 6.12
C GLU A 94 0.98 -13.33 6.79
N GLN A 95 1.80 -12.28 6.89
CA GLN A 95 3.08 -12.34 7.58
C GLN A 95 2.91 -12.65 9.07
N SER A 96 1.89 -12.09 9.73
CA SER A 96 1.60 -12.40 11.13
C SER A 96 1.21 -13.87 11.32
N GLN A 97 0.44 -14.44 10.39
CA GLN A 97 0.10 -15.87 10.40
C GLN A 97 1.35 -16.73 10.19
N GLY A 98 2.18 -16.40 9.20
CA GLY A 98 3.45 -17.09 8.95
C GLY A 98 4.42 -17.02 10.13
N ILE A 99 4.48 -15.90 10.86
CA ILE A 99 5.27 -15.80 12.10
C ILE A 99 4.73 -16.75 13.18
N GLY A 100 3.41 -16.94 13.27
CA GLY A 100 2.80 -17.92 14.17
C GLY A 100 3.25 -19.35 13.85
N GLU A 101 3.22 -19.73 12.58
CA GLU A 101 3.70 -21.05 12.12
C GLU A 101 5.20 -21.25 12.40
N VAL A 102 6.01 -20.23 12.14
CA VAL A 102 7.46 -20.27 12.45
C VAL A 102 7.68 -20.43 13.95
N ASN A 103 6.90 -19.75 14.79
CA ASN A 103 7.00 -19.87 16.24
C ASN A 103 6.71 -21.30 16.69
N GLU A 104 5.62 -21.91 16.20
CA GLU A 104 5.29 -23.30 16.51
C GLU A 104 6.40 -24.26 16.06
N ALA A 105 6.93 -24.07 14.85
CA ALA A 105 8.03 -24.87 14.34
C ALA A 105 9.29 -24.75 15.21
N VAL A 106 9.63 -23.54 15.68
CA VAL A 106 10.76 -23.32 16.58
C VAL A 106 10.54 -23.98 17.93
N THR A 107 9.34 -23.90 18.52
CA THR A 107 9.01 -24.60 19.76
C THR A 107 9.15 -26.12 19.60
N ARG A 108 8.70 -26.68 18.47
CA ARG A 108 8.85 -28.11 18.18
C ARG A 108 10.32 -28.51 18.01
N LEU A 109 11.12 -27.69 17.32
CA LEU A 109 12.56 -27.91 17.19
C LEU A 109 13.28 -27.85 18.54
N ASP A 110 12.89 -26.92 19.42
CA ASP A 110 13.43 -26.84 20.77
C ASP A 110 13.10 -28.11 21.57
N GLN A 111 11.84 -28.58 21.53
CA GLN A 111 11.45 -29.83 22.18
C GLN A 111 12.24 -31.03 21.64
N MET A 112 12.41 -31.17 20.32
CA MET A 112 13.22 -32.22 19.73
C MET A 112 14.70 -32.09 20.13
N THR A 113 15.21 -30.88 20.26
CA THR A 113 16.60 -30.64 20.70
C THR A 113 16.79 -31.06 22.16
N GLN A 114 15.84 -30.75 23.03
CA GLN A 114 15.85 -31.21 24.43
C GLN A 114 15.73 -32.73 24.52
N GLN A 115 14.85 -33.35 23.72
CA GLN A 115 14.73 -34.80 23.65
C GLN A 115 16.03 -35.45 23.16
N ASN A 116 16.67 -34.88 22.14
CA ASN A 116 17.96 -35.37 21.65
C ASN A 116 19.05 -35.26 22.73
N ALA A 117 19.06 -34.18 23.51
CA ALA A 117 19.98 -34.05 24.65
C ALA A 117 19.73 -35.15 25.70
N ALA A 118 18.48 -35.39 26.07
CA ALA A 118 18.10 -36.45 27.01
C ALA A 118 18.49 -37.85 26.49
N LEU A 119 18.24 -38.14 25.20
CA LEU A 119 18.63 -39.40 24.58
C LEU A 119 20.14 -39.59 24.55
N VAL A 120 20.92 -38.52 24.36
CA VAL A 120 22.38 -38.57 24.42
C VAL A 120 22.86 -38.86 25.84
N GLU A 121 22.26 -38.23 26.86
CA GLU A 121 22.56 -38.52 28.26
C GLU A 121 22.23 -39.97 28.64
N GLU A 122 21.05 -40.46 28.24
CA GLU A 122 20.65 -41.86 28.44
C GLU A 122 21.59 -42.84 27.73
N SER A 123 21.97 -42.53 26.49
CA SER A 123 22.91 -43.35 25.71
C SER A 123 24.30 -43.38 26.35
N ALA A 124 24.77 -42.26 26.89
CA ALA A 124 26.04 -42.19 27.61
C ALA A 124 25.99 -43.03 28.90
N ALA A 125 24.89 -42.97 29.66
CA ALA A 125 24.69 -43.79 30.84
C ALA A 125 24.63 -45.29 30.51
N ALA A 126 23.93 -45.67 29.43
CA ALA A 126 23.87 -47.04 28.94
C ALA A 126 25.26 -47.54 28.50
N ALA A 127 26.04 -46.71 27.80
CA ALA A 127 27.40 -47.04 27.39
C ALA A 127 28.33 -47.28 28.59
N GLU A 128 28.23 -46.47 29.65
CA GLU A 128 29.01 -46.69 30.88
C GLU A 128 28.59 -47.98 31.60
N SER A 129 27.28 -48.28 31.66
CA SER A 129 26.78 -49.54 32.23
C SER A 129 27.31 -50.78 31.49
N LEU A 130 27.32 -50.73 30.15
CA LEU A 130 27.87 -51.81 29.33
C LEU A 130 29.38 -51.99 29.55
N LYS A 131 30.12 -50.88 29.73
CA LYS A 131 31.55 -50.91 30.06
C LYS A 131 31.81 -51.53 31.44
N ASP A 132 31.01 -51.19 32.45
CA ASP A 132 31.09 -51.81 33.78
C ASP A 132 30.81 -53.32 33.73
N GLN A 133 29.81 -53.75 32.95
CA GLN A 133 29.50 -55.17 32.75
C GLN A 133 30.66 -55.91 32.06
N ALA A 134 31.25 -55.32 31.03
CA ALA A 134 32.42 -55.88 30.34
C ALA A 134 33.63 -56.01 31.27
N HIS A 135 33.88 -55.02 32.13
CA HIS A 135 34.92 -55.09 33.16
C HIS A 135 34.66 -56.23 34.15
N ARG A 136 33.43 -56.35 34.69
CA ARG A 136 33.06 -57.45 35.59
C ARG A 136 33.28 -58.82 34.94
N MET A 137 32.87 -58.98 33.69
CA MET A 137 33.04 -60.24 32.95
C MET A 137 34.53 -60.59 32.78
N THR A 138 35.37 -59.59 32.50
CA THR A 138 36.83 -59.77 32.40
C THR A 138 37.43 -60.23 33.73
N THR A 139 37.01 -59.64 34.86
CA THR A 139 37.46 -60.08 36.20
C THR A 139 37.05 -61.51 36.52
N VAL A 140 35.82 -61.92 36.17
CA VAL A 140 35.34 -63.29 36.39
C VAL A 140 36.15 -64.29 35.55
N VAL A 141 36.43 -63.98 34.29
CA VAL A 141 37.26 -64.84 33.42
C VAL A 141 38.71 -64.91 33.92
N ALA A 142 39.26 -63.82 34.47
CA ALA A 142 40.62 -63.83 35.03
C ALA A 142 40.78 -64.74 36.26
N ASN A 143 39.70 -65.00 37.01
CA ASN A 143 39.72 -65.94 38.14
C ASN A 143 39.76 -67.42 37.70
N TYR A 144 39.40 -67.71 36.45
CA TYR A 144 39.56 -69.06 35.90
C TYR A 144 41.04 -69.33 35.62
N ARG A 145 41.68 -70.05 36.54
CA ARG A 145 42.98 -70.67 36.29
C ARG A 145 42.80 -71.82 35.32
N LEU A 146 43.38 -71.68 34.13
CA LEU A 146 43.63 -72.81 33.24
C LEU A 146 44.80 -73.59 33.84
N ASP A 147 44.54 -74.84 34.23
CA ASP A 147 45.59 -75.79 34.59
C ASP A 147 46.52 -75.93 33.39
N ALA A 148 47.72 -75.35 33.50
CA ALA A 148 48.80 -75.56 32.54
C ALA A 148 49.42 -76.97 32.76
N THR A 149 48.57 -77.99 32.79
CA THR A 149 48.95 -79.40 32.77
C THR A 149 48.20 -80.10 31.64
N SER A 150 48.61 -79.78 30.42
CA SER A 150 48.69 -80.76 29.34
C SER A 150 49.70 -80.23 28.33
N ASP A 151 50.94 -80.66 28.51
CA ASP A 151 51.80 -81.17 27.44
C ASP A 151 51.33 -80.88 26.01
N PHE A 152 51.60 -79.66 25.54
CA PHE A 152 51.76 -79.37 24.11
C PHE A 152 52.97 -78.45 23.98
N GLY A 153 54.08 -79.06 23.58
CA GLY A 153 55.31 -78.37 23.28
C GLY A 153 55.13 -77.27 22.23
N GLY A 154 55.74 -76.12 22.51
CA GLY A 154 56.30 -75.23 21.51
C GLY A 154 55.31 -74.52 20.57
N PHE A 155 54.58 -73.52 21.07
CA PHE A 155 54.33 -72.31 20.28
C PHE A 155 54.52 -71.06 21.14
N ALA A 156 55.30 -70.14 20.58
CA ALA A 156 55.74 -68.89 21.18
C ALA A 156 54.57 -67.98 21.58
N ALA A 157 54.81 -67.18 22.61
CA ALA A 157 53.90 -66.19 23.19
C ALA A 157 53.15 -65.38 22.12
N PRO A 158 51.80 -65.24 22.21
CA PRO A 158 51.14 -64.20 21.47
C PRO A 158 51.51 -62.86 22.12
N ALA A 159 52.13 -62.00 21.32
CA ALA A 159 52.36 -60.61 21.66
C ALA A 159 51.06 -59.96 22.16
N ALA A 160 51.23 -59.09 23.16
CA ALA A 160 50.24 -58.16 23.67
C ALA A 160 49.23 -57.75 22.60
N HIS A 161 47.96 -58.07 22.83
CA HIS A 161 46.87 -57.39 22.16
C HIS A 161 46.97 -55.93 22.60
N ALA A 162 47.50 -55.09 21.70
CA ALA A 162 47.40 -53.65 21.81
C ALA A 162 45.95 -53.30 22.19
N PRO A 163 45.71 -52.31 23.08
CA PRO A 163 44.37 -51.80 23.24
C PRO A 163 43.94 -51.37 21.84
N VAL A 164 42.92 -52.01 21.28
CA VAL A 164 42.23 -51.49 20.12
C VAL A 164 41.81 -50.10 20.56
N ALA A 165 42.55 -49.12 20.03
CA ALA A 165 42.33 -47.72 20.26
C ALA A 165 40.83 -47.52 20.13
N ALA A 166 40.21 -47.03 21.20
CA ALA A 166 38.97 -46.31 21.13
C ALA A 166 39.12 -45.37 19.95
N LYS A 167 38.55 -45.75 18.80
CA LYS A 167 38.53 -44.90 17.64
C LYS A 167 37.63 -43.77 18.07
N ALA A 168 38.30 -42.69 18.42
CA ALA A 168 37.73 -41.42 18.79
C ALA A 168 36.55 -41.11 17.88
N ILE A 169 35.34 -41.26 18.42
CA ILE A 169 34.24 -40.35 18.14
C ILE A 169 34.44 -39.13 19.06
N ALA A 170 35.68 -38.64 19.13
CA ALA A 170 36.01 -37.31 19.59
C ALA A 170 36.24 -36.45 18.34
N LYS A 171 35.19 -36.32 17.53
CA LYS A 171 35.05 -35.20 16.59
C LYS A 171 33.64 -34.65 16.64
N ALA A 172 33.28 -34.16 17.82
CA ALA A 172 32.29 -33.11 18.00
C ALA A 172 32.67 -32.20 19.19
N ALA A 173 33.97 -32.04 19.46
CA ALA A 173 34.46 -30.90 20.24
C ALA A 173 34.58 -29.71 19.28
N GLY A 174 33.44 -29.09 19.01
CA GLY A 174 33.31 -27.97 18.09
C GLY A 174 31.96 -27.27 18.18
N TYR A 175 31.25 -27.36 19.31
CA TYR A 175 30.17 -26.44 19.61
C TYR A 175 30.54 -25.69 20.90
N LYS A 176 31.09 -24.49 20.74
CA LYS A 176 31.20 -23.53 21.84
C LYS A 176 29.77 -23.13 22.25
N PRO A 177 29.39 -23.18 23.53
CA PRO A 177 28.17 -22.49 23.95
C PRO A 177 28.47 -21.00 23.86
N ALA A 178 27.88 -20.32 22.88
CA ALA A 178 27.85 -18.86 22.85
C ALA A 178 26.91 -18.40 23.97
N THR A 179 27.45 -18.26 25.18
CA THR A 179 26.88 -17.36 26.16
C THR A 179 27.17 -15.95 25.68
N THR A 180 26.16 -15.26 25.16
CA THR A 180 26.15 -13.80 25.19
C THR A 180 24.72 -13.32 25.34
N GLY A 181 24.33 -13.11 26.59
CA GLY A 181 23.40 -12.03 26.88
C GLY A 181 24.09 -10.72 26.50
N ALA A 182 23.62 -10.10 25.43
CA ALA A 182 23.83 -8.68 25.18
C ALA A 182 22.54 -8.12 24.59
N ARG A 183 21.97 -7.22 25.38
CA ARG A 183 20.78 -6.43 25.11
C ARG A 183 20.91 -5.66 23.78
N SER A 184 19.76 -5.49 23.15
CA SER A 184 19.31 -4.25 22.51
C SER A 184 20.21 -3.63 21.44
N ALA A 185 19.81 -3.79 20.18
CA ALA A 185 19.87 -2.70 19.20
C ALA A 185 18.92 -3.02 18.03
N VAL A 186 17.72 -2.46 18.11
CA VAL A 186 16.88 -2.19 16.95
C VAL A 186 17.63 -1.20 16.06
N ALA A 187 17.92 -1.59 14.82
CA ALA A 187 18.11 -0.66 13.70
C ALA A 187 17.91 -1.38 12.36
N ARG A 188 16.82 -1.03 11.66
CA ARG A 188 16.60 -1.18 10.20
C ARG A 188 17.58 -0.26 9.43
N PRO A 189 17.65 -0.24 8.08
CA PRO A 189 17.03 -1.13 7.08
C PRO A 189 18.04 -1.73 6.06
N VAL A 190 17.68 -2.83 5.39
CA VAL A 190 18.37 -3.23 4.15
C VAL A 190 17.66 -2.59 2.97
N ALA A 191 18.45 -1.80 2.23
CA ALA A 191 18.08 -1.15 0.99
C ALA A 191 17.70 -2.16 -0.09
N ALA A 192 16.58 -1.91 -0.76
CA ALA A 192 16.18 -2.58 -1.98
C ALA A 192 17.18 -2.26 -3.11
N LYS A 193 17.85 -3.30 -3.61
CA LYS A 193 18.51 -3.31 -4.91
C LYS A 193 17.87 -4.42 -5.73
N THR A 194 17.00 -4.05 -6.66
CA THR A 194 16.63 -4.91 -7.78
C THR A 194 16.88 -4.14 -9.05
N GLY A 195 17.92 -4.60 -9.76
CA GLY A 195 18.30 -4.15 -11.08
C GLY A 195 17.31 -4.64 -12.15
N ALA A 196 17.40 -3.94 -13.27
CA ALA A 196 16.54 -4.08 -14.44
C ALA A 196 16.76 -5.37 -15.25
N ALA A 197 15.71 -5.66 -16.04
CA ALA A 197 15.69 -6.32 -17.35
C ALA A 197 15.53 -7.86 -17.39
N LYS A 198 14.38 -8.34 -17.87
CA LYS A 198 14.14 -8.72 -19.29
C LYS A 198 12.78 -9.40 -19.49
N THR A 199 12.16 -9.09 -20.62
CA THR A 199 10.98 -9.70 -21.25
C THR A 199 11.17 -11.21 -21.52
N PRO A 200 10.08 -11.98 -21.70
CA PRO A 200 9.71 -12.33 -23.09
C PRO A 200 8.21 -12.39 -23.38
N ALA A 201 7.93 -12.43 -24.68
CA ALA A 201 6.64 -12.29 -25.33
C ALA A 201 5.83 -13.61 -25.48
N ALA A 202 4.50 -13.41 -25.55
CA ALA A 202 3.50 -14.08 -26.41
C ALA A 202 3.19 -15.59 -26.27
N ARG A 203 1.92 -15.90 -25.94
CA ARG A 203 0.97 -16.60 -26.85
C ARG A 203 -0.50 -16.40 -26.39
N PRO A 204 -1.46 -16.19 -27.31
CA PRO A 204 -2.86 -15.95 -26.96
C PRO A 204 -3.71 -17.23 -26.99
N THR A 205 -4.73 -17.30 -26.15
CA THR A 205 -5.87 -18.24 -26.30
C THR A 205 -7.19 -17.49 -26.17
N ALA A 206 -8.03 -17.62 -27.19
CA ALA A 206 -9.34 -16.99 -27.33
C ALA A 206 -10.39 -17.63 -26.38
N PRO A 207 -11.44 -16.90 -25.98
CA PRO A 207 -12.54 -17.47 -25.20
C PRO A 207 -13.56 -18.16 -26.12
N LYS A 208 -13.91 -19.41 -25.80
CA LYS A 208 -14.99 -20.16 -26.44
C LYS A 208 -16.32 -19.86 -25.74
N ALA A 209 -17.32 -19.55 -26.56
CA ALA A 209 -18.69 -19.26 -26.19
C ALA A 209 -19.39 -20.41 -25.44
N SER A 210 -20.24 -20.04 -24.48
CA SER A 210 -21.37 -20.85 -24.02
C SER A 210 -22.44 -19.96 -23.37
N ALA A 211 -23.55 -19.76 -24.09
CA ALA A 211 -24.87 -19.54 -23.48
C ALA A 211 -25.56 -20.91 -23.34
N PRO A 212 -26.52 -21.09 -22.41
CA PRO A 212 -27.90 -20.75 -22.78
C PRO A 212 -28.78 -20.17 -21.65
N LYS A 213 -29.55 -19.15 -22.02
CA LYS A 213 -31.02 -19.03 -21.94
C LYS A 213 -31.76 -19.81 -20.81
N SER A 214 -32.33 -19.07 -19.87
CA SER A 214 -33.70 -19.28 -19.37
C SER A 214 -34.19 -18.11 -18.52
N ALA A 215 -35.15 -17.35 -19.05
CA ALA A 215 -36.11 -16.56 -18.27
C ALA A 215 -37.35 -17.44 -17.98
N PRO A 216 -38.23 -17.07 -17.04
CA PRO A 216 -39.35 -16.25 -17.48
C PRO A 216 -39.83 -15.14 -16.51
N ALA A 217 -40.30 -14.07 -17.16
CA ALA A 217 -41.44 -13.19 -16.90
C ALA A 217 -41.60 -12.38 -15.58
N PRO A 218 -41.97 -11.08 -15.70
CA PRO A 218 -42.27 -10.17 -14.59
C PRO A 218 -43.76 -10.18 -14.22
N VAL A 219 -44.09 -9.85 -12.98
CA VAL A 219 -45.45 -9.45 -12.58
C VAL A 219 -45.47 -7.99 -12.12
N SER A 220 -46.45 -7.29 -12.65
CA SER A 220 -46.71 -5.86 -12.60
C SER A 220 -47.43 -5.40 -11.33
N ALA A 221 -46.98 -4.26 -10.81
CA ALA A 221 -47.72 -3.10 -10.27
C ALA A 221 -49.04 -3.29 -9.48
N SER A 222 -49.09 -2.74 -8.26
CA SER A 222 -49.83 -1.49 -8.00
C SER A 222 -49.58 -0.89 -6.60
N PRO A 223 -49.79 0.44 -6.43
CA PRO A 223 -49.36 1.24 -5.27
C PRO A 223 -50.53 1.71 -4.36
N ALA A 224 -50.21 2.24 -3.16
CA ALA A 224 -50.91 3.34 -2.41
C ALA A 224 -50.56 3.30 -0.90
N PRO A 225 -50.88 4.31 -0.07
CA PRO A 225 -50.48 5.72 -0.15
C PRO A 225 -49.91 6.25 1.20
N ALA A 226 -49.26 7.43 1.18
CA ALA A 226 -49.16 8.34 2.33
C ALA A 226 -50.32 9.37 2.23
N PRO A 227 -50.81 10.04 3.29
CA PRO A 227 -50.02 11.05 4.05
C PRO A 227 -50.46 11.35 5.52
N ALA A 228 -49.60 12.09 6.26
CA ALA A 228 -49.86 13.11 7.31
C ALA A 228 -48.64 13.15 8.27
N ALA A 229 -47.70 14.10 8.19
CA ALA A 229 -47.75 15.49 8.67
C ALA A 229 -47.97 15.65 10.19
N SER A 230 -46.89 15.90 10.94
CA SER A 230 -46.82 16.95 12.00
C SER A 230 -45.47 16.99 12.74
N GLY A 231 -44.85 18.19 12.78
CA GLY A 231 -43.90 18.69 13.81
C GLY A 231 -42.42 18.40 13.53
N ALA A 232 -41.57 19.37 13.13
CA ALA A 232 -40.95 20.42 13.97
C ALA A 232 -40.17 19.79 15.16
N SER A 233 -38.88 20.02 15.40
CA SER A 233 -37.95 21.09 15.06
C SER A 233 -36.53 20.66 15.46
N ASP A 234 -35.53 21.25 14.80
CA ASP A 234 -34.14 21.52 15.24
C ASP A 234 -33.58 20.77 16.45
N ASP A 235 -32.60 19.88 16.22
CA ASP A 235 -31.73 19.33 17.27
C ASP A 235 -30.31 19.05 16.73
N TRP A 236 -29.65 20.12 16.26
CA TRP A 236 -28.22 20.10 15.90
C TRP A 236 -27.46 21.22 16.64
N GLU A 237 -27.43 21.15 17.97
CA GLU A 237 -26.44 21.82 18.82
C GLU A 237 -26.16 20.95 20.07
N SER A 238 -25.19 20.03 19.95
CA SER A 238 -24.25 19.61 21.00
C SER A 238 -23.65 18.26 20.61
N PHE A 239 -22.37 18.26 20.23
CA PHE A 239 -21.30 17.40 20.74
C PHE A 239 -20.00 17.72 20.00
#